data_AF-A0A2I0JL23-F1
#
_entry.id   AF-A0A2I0JL23-F1
#
_cell.length_a   1.000
_cell.length_b   1.000
_cell.length_c   1.000
_cell.angle_alpha   90.00
_cell.angle_beta   90.00
_cell.angle_gamma   90.00
#
_symmetry.space_group_name_H-M   'P 1'
#
loop_
_entity.id
_entity.type
_entity.pdbx_description
1 polymer ?
#
loop_
_entity_poly.entity_id
_entity_poly.type
_entity_poly.pdbx_seq_one_letter_code
_entity_poly.pdbx_strand_id
1 'polypeptide(L)'
;MLFIIRGQVESSTTDGGRSGFFNSITLGPGDFCGEELLTWALIPTSSLNLPSSTRTVKTLTELEAFALRAEDLKFVAGQFKRLHSKQLQHAFRYYSHQWRTWGARFIQAAWRRKGSPRESG
;
A
#
# COMPACT_ATOMS: atom_id res chain seq x y z
N MET A 1 -6.43 -3.98 8.74
CA MET A 1 -6.67 -3.29 7.45
C MET A 1 -7.98 -2.53 7.57
N LEU A 2 -8.06 -1.30 7.07
CA LEU A 2 -9.24 -0.44 7.18
C LEU A 2 -9.80 -0.12 5.79
N PHE A 3 -11.10 -0.26 5.59
CA PHE A 3 -11.81 0.07 4.35
C PHE A 3 -12.73 1.26 4.61
N ILE A 4 -12.53 2.34 3.87
CA ILE A 4 -13.25 3.61 4.09
C ILE A 4 -14.59 3.53 3.36
N ILE A 5 -15.67 3.77 4.10
CA ILE A 5 -17.06 3.74 3.59
C ILE A 5 -17.63 5.15 3.49
N ARG A 6 -17.30 6.02 4.45
CA ARG A 6 -17.68 7.44 4.43
C ARG A 6 -16.60 8.30 5.07
N GLY A 7 -16.44 9.53 4.59
CA GLY A 7 -15.49 10.50 5.12
C GLY A 7 -14.16 10.53 4.36
N GLN A 8 -13.21 11.31 4.88
CA GLN A 8 -11.88 11.47 4.31
C GLN A 8 -10.79 11.31 5.36
N VAL A 9 -9.68 10.70 4.95
CA VAL A 9 -8.45 10.61 5.76
C VAL A 9 -7.25 11.09 4.96
N GLU A 10 -6.32 11.71 5.64
CA GLU A 10 -4.97 11.96 5.13
C GLU A 10 -4.10 10.75 5.44
N SER A 11 -3.32 10.29 4.45
CA SER A 11 -2.35 9.22 4.59
C SER A 11 -0.97 9.72 4.17
N SER A 12 -0.07 9.87 5.15
CA SER A 12 1.26 10.43 4.94
C SER A 12 2.38 9.42 5.22
N THR A 13 3.53 9.58 4.56
CA THR A 13 4.72 8.77 4.82
C THR A 13 6.01 9.56 4.57
N THR A 14 7.04 9.21 5.35
CA THR A 14 8.40 9.76 5.23
C THR A 14 9.39 8.75 4.65
N ASP A 15 8.92 7.63 4.09
CA ASP A 15 9.77 6.55 3.52
C ASP A 15 10.85 6.09 4.53
N GLY A 16 10.44 5.86 5.78
CA GLY A 16 11.35 5.46 6.86
C GLY A 16 12.22 6.60 7.43
N GLY A 17 11.74 7.85 7.39
CA GLY A 17 12.45 9.00 7.95
C GLY A 17 13.49 9.61 7.01
N ARG A 18 13.37 9.37 5.70
CA ARG A 18 14.29 9.94 4.71
C ARG A 18 14.12 11.45 4.63
N SER A 19 15.20 12.18 4.94
CA SER A 19 15.21 13.64 4.87
C SER A 19 14.77 14.16 3.50
N GLY A 20 13.87 15.14 3.48
CA GLY A 20 13.28 15.73 2.27
C GLY A 20 12.22 14.88 1.57
N PHE A 21 11.84 13.72 2.11
CA PHE A 21 10.75 12.90 1.57
C PHE A 21 9.51 13.00 2.45
N PHE A 22 8.45 13.61 1.90
CA PHE A 22 7.12 13.62 2.49
C PHE A 22 6.11 13.38 1.37
N ASN A 23 5.35 12.28 1.48
CA ASN A 23 4.27 11.97 0.55
C ASN A 23 2.98 11.91 1.35
N SER A 24 2.05 12.84 1.07
CA SER A 24 0.70 12.85 1.62
C SER A 24 -0.32 12.67 0.50
N ILE A 25 -1.38 11.91 0.78
CA ILE A 25 -2.53 11.71 -0.09
C ILE A 25 -3.81 11.74 0.74
N THR A 26 -4.90 12.19 0.15
CA THR A 26 -6.24 12.05 0.73
C THR A 26 -6.90 10.79 0.21
N LEU A 27 -7.43 9.98 1.12
CA LEU A 27 -8.21 8.77 0.83
C LEU A 27 -9.67 9.01 1.20
N GLY A 28 -10.59 8.44 0.42
CA GLY A 28 -12.03 8.58 0.58
C GLY A 28 -12.79 7.25 0.47
N PRO A 29 -14.11 7.29 0.26
CA PRO A 29 -14.94 6.10 0.13
C PRO A 29 -14.43 5.14 -0.96
N GLY A 30 -14.26 3.87 -0.62
CA GLY A 30 -13.71 2.85 -1.50
C GLY A 30 -12.20 2.62 -1.38
N ASP A 31 -11.47 3.55 -0.76
CA ASP A 31 -10.04 3.40 -0.47
C ASP A 31 -9.81 2.59 0.82
N PHE A 32 -8.57 2.13 1.01
CA PHE A 32 -8.19 1.34 2.18
C PHE A 32 -6.77 1.65 2.68
N CYS A 33 -6.50 1.26 3.93
CA CYS A 33 -5.21 1.41 4.61
C CYS A 33 -4.73 0.09 5.23
N GLY A 34 -3.41 -0.07 5.39
CA GLY A 34 -2.80 -1.25 6.02
C GLY A 34 -2.63 -2.43 5.06
N GLU A 35 -2.24 -2.15 3.82
CA GLU A 35 -2.05 -3.11 2.73
C GLU A 35 -0.85 -4.05 2.91
N GLU A 36 0.04 -3.70 3.84
CA GLU A 36 1.15 -4.53 4.29
C GLU A 36 0.63 -5.84 4.92
N LEU A 37 -0.52 -5.79 5.60
CA LEU A 37 -1.18 -6.97 6.18
C LEU A 37 -1.61 -7.98 5.10
N LEU A 38 -1.98 -7.51 3.92
CA LEU A 38 -2.37 -8.39 2.82
C LEU A 38 -1.18 -9.18 2.29
N THR A 39 -0.04 -8.50 2.09
CA THR A 39 1.20 -9.17 1.67
C THR A 39 1.65 -10.18 2.71
N TRP A 40 1.57 -9.82 4.00
CA TRP A 40 1.85 -10.73 5.11
C TRP A 40 0.92 -11.95 5.12
N ALA A 41 -0.39 -11.77 4.98
CA ALA A 41 -1.34 -12.88 5.03
C ALA A 41 -1.24 -13.84 3.83
N LEU A 42 -0.85 -13.34 2.65
CA LEU A 42 -0.78 -14.14 1.42
C LEU A 42 0.51 -14.95 1.27
N ILE A 43 1.61 -14.55 1.93
CA ILE A 43 2.91 -15.21 1.82
C ILE A 43 3.01 -16.34 2.87
N PRO A 44 3.15 -17.62 2.46
CA PRO A 44 3.15 -18.76 3.39
C PRO A 44 4.26 -18.74 4.44
N THR A 45 5.37 -18.06 4.17
CA THR A 45 6.55 -17.95 5.04
C THR A 45 6.58 -16.64 5.84
N SER A 46 5.48 -15.91 5.90
CA SER A 46 5.39 -14.67 6.66
C SER A 46 5.76 -14.88 8.14
N SER A 47 6.57 -13.98 8.70
CA SER A 47 6.90 -13.98 10.14
C SER A 47 5.65 -14.01 11.02
N LEU A 48 5.76 -14.56 12.23
CA LEU A 48 4.68 -14.50 13.22
C LEU A 48 4.32 -13.05 13.61
N ASN A 49 5.28 -12.13 13.49
CA ASN A 49 5.10 -10.72 13.78
C ASN A 49 4.27 -10.02 12.70
N LEU A 50 3.38 -9.12 13.13
CA LEU A 50 2.60 -8.26 12.25
C LEU A 50 3.50 -7.23 11.57
N PRO A 51 3.26 -6.92 10.28
CA PRO A 51 3.97 -5.84 9.61
C PRO A 51 3.61 -4.49 10.25
N SER A 52 4.61 -3.61 10.36
CA SER A 52 4.38 -2.22 10.73
C SER A 52 3.82 -1.44 9.54
N SER A 53 2.92 -0.49 9.81
CA SER A 53 2.41 0.42 8.78
C SER A 53 3.54 1.30 8.24
N THR A 54 3.58 1.49 6.92
CA THR A 54 4.52 2.43 6.27
C THR A 54 3.97 3.85 6.16
N ARG A 55 2.69 4.04 6.49
CA ARG A 55 2.00 5.34 6.47
C ARG A 55 1.32 5.65 7.80
N THR A 56 1.20 6.95 8.10
CA THR A 56 0.38 7.48 9.19
C THR A 56 -0.94 8.00 8.62
N VAL A 57 -2.06 7.56 9.20
CA VAL A 57 -3.39 7.94 8.76
C VAL A 57 -4.02 8.87 9.79
N LYS A 58 -4.54 10.01 9.34
CA LYS A 58 -5.22 11.01 10.17
C LYS A 58 -6.60 11.30 9.58
N THR A 59 -7.64 11.25 10.40
CA THR A 59 -8.99 11.62 9.96
C THR A 59 -9.07 13.12 9.71
N LEU A 60 -9.62 13.50 8.55
CA LEU A 60 -9.90 14.90 8.20
C LEU A 60 -11.35 15.27 8.48
N THR A 61 -12.25 14.29 8.37
CA THR A 61 -13.67 14.41 8.68
C THR A 61 -14.10 13.28 9.61
N GLU A 62 -15.38 13.28 10.01
CA GLU A 62 -16.01 12.08 10.55
C GLU A 62 -15.83 10.91 9.56
N LEU A 63 -15.40 9.76 10.07
CA LEU A 63 -15.00 8.61 9.29
C LEU A 63 -15.83 7.40 9.69
N GLU A 64 -16.39 6.72 8.69
CA GLU A 64 -16.91 5.35 8.84
C GLU A 64 -16.03 4.39 8.04
N ALA A 65 -15.53 3.35 8.70
CA ALA A 65 -14.68 2.36 8.08
C ALA A 65 -14.92 0.97 8.66
N PHE A 66 -14.77 -0.05 7.82
CA PHE A 66 -14.71 -1.45 8.27
C PHE A 66 -13.27 -1.84 8.57
N ALA A 67 -13.07 -2.55 9.69
CA ALA A 67 -11.80 -3.13 10.05
C ALA A 67 -11.79 -4.63 9.73
N LEU A 68 -10.82 -5.05 8.91
CA LEU A 68 -10.47 -6.46 8.74
C LEU A 68 -9.22 -6.75 9.56
N ARG A 69 -9.35 -7.64 10.56
CA ARG A 69 -8.27 -7.98 11.47
C ARG A 69 -7.24 -8.88 10.80
N ALA A 70 -6.04 -8.92 11.37
CA ALA A 70 -4.94 -9.71 10.83
C ALA A 70 -5.25 -11.21 10.90
N GLU A 71 -5.83 -11.69 12.01
CA GLU A 71 -6.23 -13.10 12.16
C GLU A 71 -7.27 -13.51 11.11
N ASP A 72 -8.31 -12.71 10.90
CA ASP A 72 -9.37 -12.98 9.93
C ASP A 72 -8.81 -12.99 8.51
N LEU A 73 -7.95 -12.02 8.19
CA LEU A 73 -7.31 -11.94 6.89
C LEU A 73 -6.40 -13.16 6.63
N LYS A 74 -5.64 -13.61 7.63
CA LYS A 74 -4.80 -14.81 7.52
C LYS A 74 -5.61 -16.08 7.41
N PHE A 75 -6.70 -16.19 8.16
CA PHE A 75 -7.63 -17.31 8.06
C PHE A 75 -8.21 -17.40 6.65
N VAL A 76 -8.76 -16.30 6.14
CA VAL A 76 -9.31 -16.22 4.79
C VAL A 76 -8.22 -16.50 3.73
N ALA A 77 -7.03 -15.90 3.86
CA ALA A 77 -5.90 -16.18 2.96
C ALA A 77 -5.48 -17.67 2.95
N GLY A 78 -5.48 -18.32 4.11
CA GLY A 78 -5.13 -19.74 4.26
C GLY A 78 -6.19 -20.71 3.75
N GLN A 79 -7.48 -20.40 3.97
CA GLN A 79 -8.60 -21.23 3.52
C GLN A 79 -8.78 -21.17 2.00
N PHE A 80 -8.67 -19.97 1.43
CA PHE A 80 -8.88 -19.78 0.00
C PHE A 80 -7.54 -19.83 -0.75
N LYS A 81 -7.11 -21.03 -1.17
CA LYS A 81 -6.03 -21.20 -2.18
C LYS A 81 -6.26 -20.35 -3.45
N ARG A 82 -7.50 -19.94 -3.71
CA ARG A 82 -7.89 -19.04 -4.81
C ARG A 82 -7.51 -17.56 -4.58
N LEU A 83 -7.13 -17.15 -3.37
CA LEU A 83 -6.52 -15.85 -3.10
C LEU A 83 -5.04 -15.79 -3.52
N HIS A 84 -4.41 -16.94 -3.78
CA HIS A 84 -3.18 -17.01 -4.59
C HIS A 84 -3.43 -16.81 -6.08
N SER A 85 -4.67 -16.55 -6.51
CA SER A 85 -4.92 -16.13 -7.89
C SER A 85 -4.17 -14.84 -8.17
N LYS A 86 -3.37 -14.86 -9.24
CA LYS A 86 -2.71 -13.67 -9.78
C LYS A 86 -3.70 -12.51 -9.88
N GLN A 87 -4.96 -12.76 -10.22
CA GLN A 87 -5.97 -11.72 -10.39
C GLN A 87 -6.24 -10.89 -9.14
N LEU A 88 -6.27 -11.52 -7.95
CA LEU A 88 -6.51 -10.81 -6.69
C LEU A 88 -5.28 -10.02 -6.26
N GLN A 89 -4.08 -10.61 -6.38
CA GLN A 89 -2.82 -9.89 -6.14
C GLN A 89 -2.70 -8.68 -7.07
N HIS A 90 -3.08 -8.83 -8.34
CA HIS A 90 -3.09 -7.74 -9.32
C HIS A 90 -4.11 -6.66 -8.96
N ALA A 91 -5.33 -7.02 -8.55
CA ALA A 91 -6.32 -6.05 -8.11
C ALA A 91 -5.81 -5.23 -6.93
N PHE A 92 -5.29 -5.87 -5.88
CA PHE A 92 -4.76 -5.14 -4.73
C PHE A 92 -3.51 -4.31 -5.07
N ARG A 93 -2.61 -4.81 -5.92
CA ARG A 93 -1.48 -3.99 -6.43
C ARG A 93 -1.96 -2.79 -7.24
N TYR A 94 -3.05 -2.92 -7.99
CA TYR A 94 -3.60 -1.86 -8.81
C TYR A 94 -4.28 -0.77 -7.98
N TYR A 95 -4.99 -1.15 -6.91
CA TYR A 95 -5.70 -0.23 -6.03
C TYR A 95 -4.83 0.33 -4.89
N SER A 96 -3.72 -0.34 -4.54
CA SER A 96 -2.77 0.14 -3.54
C SER A 96 -2.08 1.43 -3.97
N HIS A 97 -2.14 2.43 -3.08
CA HIS A 97 -1.43 3.70 -3.29
C HIS A 97 0.09 3.55 -3.18
N GLN A 98 0.61 2.66 -2.33
CA GLN A 98 2.05 2.39 -2.27
C GLN A 98 2.55 1.82 -3.59
N TRP A 99 1.85 0.84 -4.18
CA TRP A 99 2.25 0.24 -5.45
C TRP A 99 2.17 1.24 -6.61
N ARG A 100 1.15 2.11 -6.64
CA ARG A 100 1.08 3.22 -7.60
C ARG A 100 2.27 4.18 -7.45
N THR A 101 2.62 4.56 -6.22
CA THR A 101 3.77 5.43 -5.93
C THR A 101 5.08 4.76 -6.34
N TRP A 102 5.24 3.47 -6.04
CA TRP A 102 6.43 2.69 -6.40
C TRP A 102 6.57 2.56 -7.93
N GLY A 103 5.47 2.26 -8.63
CA GLY A 103 5.43 2.22 -10.10
C GLY A 103 5.80 3.55 -10.75
N ALA A 104 5.25 4.67 -10.26
CA ALA A 104 5.61 6.01 -10.73
C ALA A 104 7.11 6.29 -10.51
N ARG A 105 7.65 5.97 -9.32
CA ARG A 105 9.08 6.15 -9.00
C ARG A 105 9.98 5.29 -9.90
N PHE A 106 9.56 4.07 -10.21
CA PHE A 106 10.31 3.17 -11.09
C PHE A 106 10.40 3.74 -12.51
N ILE A 107 9.27 4.22 -13.05
CA ILE A 107 9.21 4.89 -14.36
C ILE A 107 10.08 6.16 -14.36
N GLN A 108 9.96 7.02 -13.33
CA GLN A 108 10.78 8.22 -13.19
C GLN A 108 12.29 7.92 -13.13
N ALA A 109 12.68 6.85 -12.44
CA ALA A 109 14.08 6.42 -12.35
C ALA A 109 14.60 5.87 -13.69
N ALA A 110 13.75 5.16 -14.46
CA ALA A 110 14.10 4.69 -15.80
C ALA A 110 14.23 5.87 -16.79
N TRP A 111 13.31 6.84 -16.73
CA TRP A 111 13.35 8.04 -17.57
C TRP A 111 14.61 8.87 -17.32
N ARG A 112 14.94 9.13 -16.04
CA ARG A 112 16.16 9.87 -15.67
C ARG A 112 17.43 9.18 -16.16
N ARG A 113 17.46 7.84 -16.18
CA ARG A 113 18.59 7.07 -16.73
C ARG A 113 18.71 7.21 -18.25
N LYS A 114 17.60 7.37 -18.98
CA LYS A 114 17.60 7.55 -20.44
C LYS A 114 17.84 9.00 -20.87
N GLY A 115 17.45 9.96 -20.03
CA GLY A 115 17.50 11.39 -20.32
C GLY A 115 18.80 12.10 -19.92
N SER A 116 19.79 11.40 -19.33
CA SER A 116 21.13 11.97 -19.16
C SER A 116 21.81 11.99 -20.53
N PRO A 117 22.12 13.16 -21.11
CA PRO A 117 22.90 13.23 -22.33
C PRO A 117 24.20 12.47 -22.10
N ARG A 118 24.59 11.61 -23.06
CA ARG A 118 25.99 11.23 -23.18
C ARG A 118 26.72 12.52 -23.54
N GLU A 119 27.39 13.14 -22.56
CA GLU A 119 28.53 13.98 -22.86
C GLU A 119 29.59 13.06 -23.46
N SER A 120 29.53 12.92 -24.78
CA SER A 120 30.57 12.32 -25.60
C SER A 120 31.70 13.34 -25.64
N GLY A 121 32.75 13.10 -24.86
CA GLY A 121 34.05 13.74 -25.04
C GLY A 121 34.76 13.24 -26.28
#